data_AF-A0A382AHE2-F1
#
_entry.id   AF-A0A382AHE2-F1
#
_cell.length_a   1.000
_cell.length_b   1.000
_cell.length_c   1.000
_cell.angle_alpha   90.00
_cell.angle_beta   90.00
_cell.angle_gamma   90.00
#
_symmetry.space_group_name_H-M   'P 1'
#
loop_
_entity.id
_entity.type
_entity.pdbx_description
1 polymer ?
#
loop_
_entity_poly.entity_id
_entity_poly.type
_entity_poly.pdbx_seq_one_letter_code
_entity_poly.pdbx_strand_id
1 'polypeptide(L)'
;PSEVAMAQYVYPEHIKEVCNVEWKPVPSEYLNSHKGDDHFDAEQHRRSHPDGRIGSDPSLAKPEEGQQLLETAAAEMLEDYKKFLEEE
;
A
#
# COMPACT_ATOMS: atom_id res chain seq x y z
N PRO A 1 -5.09 2.76 2.00
CA PRO A 1 -3.85 2.74 2.82
C PRO A 1 -3.67 1.36 3.49
N SER A 2 -3.84 0.28 2.72
CA SER A 2 -3.83 -1.09 3.22
C SER A 2 -2.48 -1.49 3.81
N GLU A 3 -1.38 -1.16 3.14
CA GLU A 3 -0.02 -1.43 3.61
C GLU A 3 0.26 -0.81 4.99
N VAL A 4 -0.21 0.41 5.21
CA VAL A 4 -0.06 1.13 6.49
C VAL A 4 -0.89 0.44 7.57
N ALA A 5 -2.14 0.09 7.28
CA ALA A 5 -3.00 -0.64 8.22
C ALA A 5 -2.38 -1.96 8.67
N MET A 6 -1.86 -2.75 7.72
CA MET A 6 -1.15 -4.01 8.02
C MET A 6 0.11 -3.77 8.85
N ALA A 7 0.91 -2.74 8.53
CA ALA A 7 2.09 -2.39 9.31
C ALA A 7 1.75 -1.96 10.75
N GLN A 8 0.68 -1.18 10.93
CA GLN A 8 0.20 -0.76 12.25
C GLN A 8 -0.28 -1.95 13.10
N TYR A 9 -0.91 -2.95 12.48
CA TYR A 9 -1.30 -4.19 13.16
C TYR A 9 -0.09 -5.00 13.63
N VAL A 10 0.91 -5.18 12.77
CA VAL A 10 2.10 -5.98 13.09
C VAL A 10 3.03 -5.27 14.08
N TYR A 11 3.10 -3.95 14.00
CA TYR A 11 4.01 -3.11 14.80
C TYR A 11 3.26 -1.94 15.47
N PRO A 12 2.38 -2.21 16.45
CA PRO A 12 1.57 -1.18 17.11
C PRO A 12 2.42 -0.12 17.84
N GLU A 13 3.62 -0.45 18.29
CA GLU A 13 4.59 0.46 18.89
C GLU A 13 5.23 1.44 17.90
N HIS A 14 5.06 1.20 16.60
CA HIS A 14 5.64 2.01 15.53
C HIS A 14 4.62 2.88 14.80
N ILE A 15 3.35 2.90 15.24
CA ILE A 15 2.31 3.78 14.72
C ILE A 15 2.78 5.24 14.83
N LYS A 16 2.69 5.97 13.72
CA LYS A 16 3.08 7.39 13.64
C LYS A 16 1.83 8.26 13.59
N GLU A 17 1.85 9.36 14.32
CA GLU A 17 0.85 10.41 14.15
C GLU A 17 1.11 11.15 12.84
N VAL A 18 0.13 11.11 11.94
CA VAL A 18 0.17 11.84 10.68
C VAL A 18 -0.71 13.07 10.84
N CYS A 19 -0.09 14.23 11.08
CA CYS A 19 -0.81 15.50 11.21
C CYS A 19 -0.62 16.37 9.96
N ASN A 20 -1.67 17.13 9.61
CA ASN A 20 -1.62 18.25 8.66
C ASN A 20 -1.20 17.89 7.23
N VAL A 21 -1.55 16.69 6.76
CA VAL A 21 -1.26 16.30 5.38
C VAL A 21 -2.55 16.26 4.57
N GLU A 22 -2.70 17.22 3.67
CA GLU A 22 -3.83 17.27 2.74
C GLU A 22 -3.76 16.07 1.80
N TRP A 23 -4.85 15.30 1.71
CA TRP A 23 -4.99 14.28 0.68
C TRP A 23 -5.31 14.93 -0.66
N LYS A 24 -4.67 14.44 -1.73
CA LYS A 24 -4.92 14.89 -3.10
C LYS A 24 -5.12 13.67 -3.99
N PRO A 25 -6.17 13.65 -4.84
CA PRO A 25 -6.35 12.59 -5.81
C PRO A 25 -5.22 12.63 -6.84
N VAL A 26 -4.82 11.46 -7.34
CA VAL A 26 -3.87 11.38 -8.45
C VAL A 26 -4.59 11.76 -9.74
N PRO A 27 -4.07 12.73 -10.52
CA PRO A 27 -4.68 13.12 -11.78
C PRO A 27 -4.78 11.93 -12.77
N SER A 28 -5.88 11.86 -13.52
CA SER A 28 -6.08 10.79 -14.51
C SER A 28 -4.99 10.74 -15.58
N GLU A 29 -4.39 11.89 -15.93
CA GLU A 29 -3.25 11.98 -16.84
C GLU A 29 -2.03 11.25 -16.30
N TYR A 30 -1.73 11.40 -15.00
CA TYR A 30 -0.67 10.66 -14.31
C TYR A 30 -0.95 9.16 -14.37
N LEU A 31 -2.18 8.72 -14.03
CA LEU A 31 -2.53 7.29 -14.09
C LEU A 31 -2.38 6.71 -15.50
N ASN A 32 -2.69 7.51 -16.52
CA ASN A 32 -2.55 7.09 -17.92
C ASN A 32 -1.08 7.00 -18.37
N SER A 33 -0.21 7.89 -17.87
CA SER A 33 1.21 7.87 -18.22
C SER A 33 2.01 6.82 -17.45
N HIS A 34 1.48 6.25 -16.37
CA HIS A 34 2.15 5.20 -15.56
C HIS A 34 1.54 3.81 -15.79
N LYS A 35 0.91 3.58 -16.95
CA LYS A 35 0.37 2.26 -17.29
C LYS A 35 1.50 1.27 -17.55
N GLY A 36 1.31 0.02 -17.13
CA GLY A 36 2.27 -1.05 -17.40
C GLY A 36 3.56 -0.94 -16.58
N ASP A 37 3.45 -0.48 -15.33
CA ASP A 37 4.59 -0.34 -14.40
C ASP A 37 5.63 0.70 -14.86
N ASP A 38 5.19 1.71 -15.62
CA ASP A 38 6.04 2.80 -16.11
C ASP A 38 6.28 3.82 -15.00
N HIS A 39 7.33 3.58 -14.23
CA HIS A 39 7.79 4.46 -13.15
C HIS A 39 9.08 5.17 -13.54
N PHE A 40 9.11 6.48 -13.31
CA PHE A 40 10.31 7.28 -13.49
C PHE A 40 11.40 6.95 -12.47
N ASP A 41 12.60 7.49 -12.69
CA ASP A 41 13.70 7.36 -11.75
C ASP A 41 13.40 7.99 -10.37
N ALA A 42 14.27 7.69 -9.40
CA ALA A 42 14.10 8.14 -8.02
C ALA A 42 14.13 9.68 -7.86
N GLU A 43 14.85 10.41 -8.70
CA GLU A 43 14.92 11.86 -8.64
C GLU A 43 13.61 12.48 -9.12
N GLN A 44 13.09 11.99 -10.24
CA GLN A 44 11.79 12.40 -10.77
C GLN A 44 10.65 12.00 -9.83
N HIS A 45 10.72 10.82 -9.20
CA HIS A 45 9.75 10.41 -8.18
C HIS A 45 9.72 11.41 -7.01
N ARG A 46 10.87 11.75 -6.44
CA ARG A 46 10.95 12.72 -5.33
C ARG A 46 10.44 14.11 -5.73
N ARG A 47 10.71 14.55 -6.97
CA ARG A 47 10.19 15.84 -7.48
C ARG A 47 8.67 15.82 -7.60
N SER A 48 8.10 14.69 -8.00
CA SER A 48 6.66 14.53 -8.24
C SER A 48 5.87 14.28 -6.95
N HIS A 49 6.45 13.52 -6.01
CA HIS A 49 5.86 13.12 -4.73
C HIS A 49 6.84 13.42 -3.59
N PRO A 50 6.96 14.69 -3.14
CA PRO A 50 7.97 15.09 -2.16
C PRO A 50 7.86 14.40 -0.79
N ASP A 51 6.65 14.01 -0.40
CA ASP A 51 6.35 13.24 0.81
C ASP A 51 6.30 11.72 0.57
N GLY A 52 6.54 11.29 -0.67
CA GLY A 52 6.53 9.90 -1.11
C GLY A 52 5.15 9.30 -1.35
N ARG A 53 4.04 10.00 -1.07
CA ARG A 53 2.69 9.43 -1.25
C ARG A 53 2.24 9.56 -2.70
N ILE A 54 1.66 8.48 -3.24
CA ILE A 54 1.00 8.46 -4.55
C ILE A 54 -0.49 8.22 -4.34
N GLY A 55 -1.28 9.29 -4.20
CA GLY A 55 -2.74 9.22 -4.13
C GLY A 55 -3.34 8.54 -2.89
N SER A 56 -2.52 8.08 -1.96
CA SER A 56 -2.97 7.44 -0.74
C SER A 56 -3.27 8.46 0.36
N ASP A 57 -4.25 8.16 1.20
CA ASP A 57 -4.45 8.81 2.49
C ASP A 57 -4.12 7.82 3.64
N PRO A 58 -2.87 7.81 4.14
CA PRO A 58 -2.48 6.98 5.28
C PRO A 58 -3.22 7.27 6.58
N SER A 59 -3.83 8.45 6.73
CA SER A 59 -4.54 8.81 7.97
C SER A 59 -5.79 7.97 8.22
N LEU A 60 -6.30 7.32 7.17
CA LEU A 60 -7.46 6.42 7.24
C LEU A 60 -7.08 5.00 7.67
N ALA A 61 -5.80 4.68 7.82
CA ALA A 61 -5.36 3.33 8.20
C ALA A 61 -5.76 3.01 9.65
N LYS A 62 -6.27 1.79 9.86
CA LYS A 62 -6.60 1.25 11.19
C LYS A 62 -5.97 -0.14 11.37
N PRO A 63 -5.38 -0.44 12.54
CA PRO A 63 -4.81 -1.77 12.82
C PRO A 63 -5.81 -2.91 12.60
N GLU A 64 -7.09 -2.70 12.95
CA GLU A 64 -8.13 -3.74 12.82
C GLU A 64 -8.40 -4.10 11.35
N GLU A 65 -8.35 -3.12 10.45
CA GLU A 65 -8.45 -3.35 9.01
C GLU A 65 -7.19 -4.06 8.49
N GLY A 66 -6.03 -3.75 9.08
CA GLY A 66 -4.76 -4.43 8.79
C GLY A 66 -4.76 -5.90 9.17
N GLN A 67 -5.34 -6.24 10.32
CA GLN A 67 -5.52 -7.63 10.76
C GLN A 67 -6.33 -8.42 9.72
N GLN A 68 -7.49 -7.89 9.33
CA GLN A 68 -8.38 -8.55 8.37
C GLN A 68 -7.66 -8.81 7.05
N LEU A 69 -6.94 -7.81 6.53
CA LEU A 69 -6.18 -7.95 5.29
C LEU A 69 -5.09 -9.03 5.37
N LEU A 70 -4.33 -9.07 6.48
CA LEU A 70 -3.27 -10.05 6.65
C LEU A 70 -3.80 -11.47 6.83
N GLU A 71 -4.85 -11.66 7.61
CA GLU A 71 -5.47 -12.97 7.82
C GLU A 71 -6.06 -13.52 6.53
N THR A 72 -6.75 -12.68 5.75
CA THR A 72 -7.27 -13.07 4.43
C THR A 72 -6.13 -13.42 3.47
N ALA A 73 -5.13 -12.54 3.33
CA ALA A 73 -4.01 -12.77 2.42
C ALA A 73 -3.22 -14.05 2.78
N ALA A 74 -3.01 -14.33 4.08
CA ALA A 74 -2.34 -15.55 4.52
C ALA A 74 -3.15 -16.82 4.23
N ALA A 75 -4.48 -16.76 4.42
CA ALA A 75 -5.37 -17.88 4.13
C ALA A 75 -5.40 -18.22 2.64
N GLU A 76 -5.53 -17.21 1.78
CA GLU A 76 -5.53 -17.39 0.32
C GLU A 76 -4.16 -17.86 -0.19
N MET A 77 -3.06 -17.26 0.30
CA MET A 77 -1.71 -17.71 -0.06
C MET A 77 -1.46 -19.17 0.33
N LEU A 78 -1.98 -19.62 1.48
CA LEU A 78 -1.86 -21.03 1.88
C LEU A 78 -2.62 -21.96 0.93
N GLU A 79 -3.79 -21.54 0.45
CA GLU A 79 -4.56 -22.31 -0.53
C GLU A 79 -3.82 -22.39 -1.87
N ASP A 80 -3.34 -21.25 -2.38
CA ASP A 80 -2.59 -21.19 -3.64
C ASP A 80 -1.28 -21.99 -3.55
N TYR A 81 -0.58 -21.91 -2.41
CA TYR A 81 0.64 -22.69 -2.19
C TYR A 81 0.37 -24.20 -2.18
N LYS A 82 -0.73 -24.65 -1.57
CA LYS A 82 -1.12 -26.07 -1.61
C LYS A 82 -1.42 -26.53 -3.04
N LYS A 83 -2.19 -25.75 -3.80
CA LYS A 83 -2.48 -26.06 -5.22
C LYS A 83 -1.19 -26.17 -6.03
N PHE A 84 -0.28 -25.21 -5.87
CA PHE A 84 1.01 -25.22 -6.55
C PHE A 84 1.84 -26.49 -6.24
N LEU A 85 1.79 -27.00 -5.01
CA LEU A 85 2.47 -28.26 -4.65
C LEU A 85 1.80 -29.52 -5.23
N GLU A 86 0.54 -29.43 -5.64
CA GLU A 86 -0.24 -30.51 -6.27
C GLU A 86 -0.17 -30.48 -7.80
N GLU A 87 0.39 -29.42 -8.40
CA GLU A 87 0.65 -29.32 -9.83
C GLU A 87 1.86 -30.20 -10.22
N GLU A 88 1.61 -31.31 -10.95
CA GLU A 88 2.66 -32.16 -11.56
C GLU A 88 3.27 -31.55 -12.83
#